data_AF-A0A2D7JLS3-F1
#
_entry.id   AF-A0A2D7JLS3-F1
#
_cell.length_a   1.000
_cell.length_b   1.000
_cell.length_c   1.000
_cell.angle_alpha   90.00
_cell.angle_beta   90.00
_cell.angle_gamma   90.00
#
_symmetry.space_group_name_H-M   'P 1'
#
loop_
_entity.id
_entity.type
_entity.pdbx_description
1 polymer ?
#
loop_
_entity_poly.entity_id
_entity_poly.type
_entity_poly.pdbx_seq_one_letter_code
_entity_poly.pdbx_strand_id
1 'polypeptide(L)'
;MNQMTEVSFRRMDQGTRADYAFLHRQEQAYITALPERLLEALRRLDQSIAGYQVSRLEHSLQSASRAEADGADIELIVAALIHDLGDDLAPENHSQMAAAIIRPYVRAELTWIVEMHGVFQMKYFADKVDLNPDERERWRSHKWFDGCERFCR
;
A
#
# COMPACT_ATOMS: atom_id res chain seq x y z
N MET A 1 11.14 -6.24 40.72
CA MET A 1 9.90 -6.72 40.08
C MET A 1 10.31 -7.39 38.78
N ASN A 2 9.98 -8.67 38.57
CA ASN A 2 10.25 -9.35 37.30
C ASN A 2 9.40 -8.70 36.19
N GLN A 3 10.01 -8.33 35.07
CA GLN A 3 9.27 -7.86 33.89
C GLN A 3 8.51 -9.05 33.29
N MET A 4 7.23 -8.84 32.96
CA MET A 4 6.41 -9.80 32.23
C MET A 4 6.95 -9.94 30.80
N THR A 5 7.30 -11.16 30.37
CA THR A 5 7.87 -11.45 29.04
C THR A 5 6.89 -12.08 28.06
N GLU A 6 5.79 -12.64 28.57
CA GLU A 6 4.72 -13.27 27.79
C GLU A 6 3.36 -13.05 28.50
N VAL A 7 2.28 -13.25 27.75
CA VAL A 7 0.91 -13.20 28.30
C VAL A 7 0.58 -14.50 29.03
N SER A 8 -0.34 -14.43 30.00
CA SER A 8 -0.78 -15.58 30.78
C SER A 8 -1.83 -16.46 30.08
N PHE A 9 -2.47 -15.96 29.02
CA PHE A 9 -3.59 -16.62 28.37
C PHE A 9 -3.19 -17.46 27.15
N ARG A 10 -3.98 -18.50 26.85
CA ARG A 10 -3.91 -19.26 25.58
C ARG A 10 -5.04 -18.92 24.61
N ARG A 11 -6.12 -18.32 25.11
CA ARG A 11 -7.25 -17.81 24.32
C ARG A 11 -7.51 -16.35 24.69
N MET A 12 -7.81 -15.50 23.71
CA MET A 12 -7.97 -14.05 23.93
C MET A 12 -9.06 -13.71 24.96
N ASP A 13 -10.13 -14.50 25.04
CA ASP A 13 -11.22 -14.32 26.01
C ASP A 13 -10.79 -14.55 27.47
N GLN A 14 -9.63 -15.14 27.70
CA GLN A 14 -9.04 -15.37 29.01
C GLN A 14 -7.99 -14.31 29.41
N GLY A 15 -7.73 -13.33 28.53
CA GLY A 15 -6.70 -12.33 28.77
C GLY A 15 -7.05 -11.35 29.88
N THR A 16 -6.05 -11.02 30.69
CA THR A 16 -6.20 -10.04 31.77
C THR A 16 -5.82 -8.63 31.31
N ARG A 17 -6.21 -7.63 32.10
CA ARG A 17 -5.77 -6.24 31.87
C ARG A 17 -4.24 -6.09 31.86
N ALA A 18 -3.54 -6.89 32.67
CA ALA A 18 -2.08 -6.86 32.72
C ALA A 18 -1.47 -7.41 31.42
N ASP A 19 -2.03 -8.50 30.90
CA ASP A 19 -1.60 -9.10 29.62
C ASP A 19 -1.75 -8.10 28.47
N TYR A 20 -2.91 -7.45 28.38
CA TYR A 20 -3.17 -6.48 27.31
C TYR A 20 -2.39 -5.18 27.48
N ALA A 21 -2.11 -4.73 28.71
CA ALA A 21 -1.20 -3.62 28.92
C ALA A 21 0.24 -3.96 28.49
N PHE A 22 0.67 -5.21 28.67
CA PHE A 22 1.94 -5.70 28.14
C PHE A 22 1.94 -5.76 26.61
N LEU A 23 0.94 -6.41 25.99
CA LEU A 23 0.81 -6.50 24.54
C LEU A 23 0.72 -5.12 23.89
N HIS A 24 -0.03 -4.19 24.46
CA HIS A 24 -0.17 -2.84 23.90
C HIS A 24 1.17 -2.13 23.77
N ARG A 25 2.10 -2.26 24.74
CA ARG A 25 3.45 -1.68 24.61
C ARG A 25 4.24 -2.32 23.47
N GLN A 26 4.13 -3.65 23.33
CA GLN A 26 4.78 -4.38 22.24
C GLN A 26 4.19 -3.99 20.88
N GLU A 27 2.87 -3.87 20.78
CA GLU A 27 2.15 -3.43 19.58
C GLU A 27 2.53 -2.01 19.18
N GLN A 28 2.62 -1.07 20.13
CA GLN A 28 3.06 0.30 19.84
C GLN A 28 4.48 0.34 19.30
N ALA A 29 5.41 -0.44 19.89
CA ALA A 29 6.77 -0.56 19.36
C ALA A 29 6.78 -1.18 17.96
N TYR A 30 5.98 -2.23 17.74
CA TYR A 30 5.86 -2.88 16.44
C TYR A 30 5.32 -1.93 15.37
N ILE A 31 4.24 -1.19 15.65
CA ILE A 31 3.65 -0.18 14.76
C ILE A 31 4.66 0.94 14.45
N THR A 32 5.35 1.45 15.48
CA THR A 32 6.36 2.52 15.31
C THR A 32 7.48 2.10 14.36
N ALA A 33 7.87 0.82 14.38
CA ALA A 33 8.90 0.27 13.50
C ALA A 33 8.39 -0.14 12.10
N LEU A 34 7.12 0.12 11.75
CA LEU A 34 6.55 -0.23 10.45
C LEU A 34 7.33 0.38 9.27
N PRO A 35 7.78 1.65 9.28
CA PRO A 35 8.46 2.24 8.13
C PRO A 35 9.67 1.43 7.67
N GLU A 36 10.49 0.92 8.58
CA GLU A 36 11.66 0.09 8.23
C GLU A 36 11.27 -1.20 7.51
N ARG A 37 10.20 -1.86 7.97
CA ARG A 37 9.68 -3.07 7.32
C ARG A 37 9.09 -2.77 5.93
N LEU A 38 8.49 -1.58 5.74
CA LEU A 38 8.03 -1.14 4.42
C LEU A 38 9.20 -0.85 3.48
N LEU A 39 10.29 -0.22 3.97
CA LEU A 39 11.49 0.01 3.19
C LEU A 39 12.18 -1.31 2.78
N GLU A 40 12.20 -2.30 3.68
CA GLU A 40 12.66 -3.66 3.34
C GLU A 40 11.78 -4.33 2.28
N ALA A 41 10.46 -4.18 2.40
CA ALA A 41 9.52 -4.71 1.41
C ALA A 41 9.68 -4.03 0.03
N LEU A 42 9.85 -2.70 0.00
CA LEU A 42 10.16 -1.96 -1.22
C LEU A 42 11.43 -2.49 -1.88
N ARG A 43 12.51 -2.70 -1.12
CA ARG A 43 13.76 -3.25 -1.66
C ARG A 43 13.59 -4.63 -2.31
N ARG A 44 12.67 -5.46 -1.80
CA ARG A 44 12.38 -6.77 -2.39
C ARG A 44 11.66 -6.69 -3.75
N LEU A 45 10.99 -5.57 -4.05
CA LEU A 45 10.35 -5.37 -5.36
C LEU A 45 11.35 -5.36 -6.52
N ASP A 46 12.65 -5.18 -6.25
CA ASP A 46 13.70 -5.29 -7.26
C ASP A 46 13.81 -6.69 -7.89
N GLN A 47 13.35 -7.71 -7.16
CA GLN A 47 13.36 -9.11 -7.58
C GLN A 47 11.96 -9.66 -7.90
N SER A 48 10.97 -8.77 -8.06
CA SER A 48 9.58 -9.17 -8.34
C SER A 48 9.37 -9.51 -9.83
N ILE A 49 8.17 -9.29 -10.37
CA ILE A 49 7.73 -9.72 -11.71
C ILE A 49 8.79 -9.41 -12.78
N ALA A 50 9.36 -10.46 -13.35
CA ALA A 50 10.35 -10.36 -14.41
C ALA A 50 9.69 -10.06 -15.78
N GLY A 51 10.45 -9.46 -16.69
CA GLY A 51 10.04 -9.22 -18.09
C GLY A 51 9.78 -7.76 -18.45
N TYR A 52 9.74 -6.86 -17.46
CA TYR A 52 9.76 -5.41 -17.68
C TYR A 52 11.19 -4.88 -17.86
N GLN A 53 11.33 -3.73 -18.52
CA GLN A 53 12.64 -3.06 -18.71
C GLN A 53 13.18 -2.41 -17.43
N VAL A 54 12.32 -2.17 -16.46
CA VAL A 54 12.65 -1.61 -15.15
C VAL A 54 12.08 -2.55 -14.09
N SER A 55 12.78 -2.68 -12.96
CA SER A 55 12.26 -3.45 -11.83
C SER A 55 11.08 -2.73 -11.20
N ARG A 56 10.29 -3.45 -10.39
CA ARG A 56 9.16 -2.82 -9.69
C ARG A 56 9.63 -1.82 -8.63
N LEU A 57 10.80 -2.03 -8.04
CA LEU A 57 11.42 -1.03 -7.17
C LEU A 57 11.77 0.24 -7.96
N GLU A 58 12.40 0.11 -9.13
CA GLU A 58 12.72 1.25 -9.98
C GLU A 58 11.47 2.01 -10.42
N HIS A 59 10.41 1.31 -10.83
CA HIS A 59 9.10 1.91 -11.13
C HIS A 59 8.52 2.71 -9.95
N SER A 60 8.57 2.14 -8.75
CA SER A 60 8.08 2.78 -7.52
C SER A 60 8.88 4.06 -7.20
N LEU A 61 10.22 3.98 -7.30
CA LEU A 61 11.10 5.12 -7.10
C LEU A 61 10.91 6.21 -8.15
N GLN A 62 10.78 5.85 -9.42
CA GLN A 62 10.51 6.80 -10.50
C GLN A 62 9.16 7.52 -10.31
N SER A 63 8.12 6.78 -9.92
CA SER A 63 6.79 7.34 -9.65
C SER A 63 6.84 8.38 -8.53
N ALA A 64 7.50 8.04 -7.41
CA ALA A 64 7.67 8.96 -6.28
C ALA A 64 8.54 10.18 -6.64
N SER A 65 9.63 9.96 -7.39
CA SER A 65 10.57 11.02 -7.79
C SER A 65 9.91 12.03 -8.72
N ARG A 66 9.05 11.57 -9.63
CA ARG A 66 8.25 12.44 -10.52
C ARG A 66 7.25 13.25 -9.72
N ALA A 67 6.54 12.63 -8.78
CA ALA A 67 5.61 13.35 -7.90
C ALA A 67 6.34 14.44 -7.09
N GLU A 68 7.51 14.13 -6.53
CA GLU A 68 8.35 15.11 -5.83
C GLU A 68 8.80 16.26 -6.74
N ALA A 69 9.28 15.96 -7.95
CA ALA A 69 9.71 16.95 -8.93
C ALA A 69 8.56 17.87 -9.40
N ASP A 70 7.33 17.35 -9.43
CA ASP A 70 6.11 18.10 -9.74
C ASP A 70 5.59 18.94 -8.56
N GLY A 71 6.28 18.91 -7.41
CA GLY A 71 5.90 19.67 -6.22
C GLY A 71 4.69 19.10 -5.47
N ALA A 72 4.45 17.79 -5.59
CA ALA A 72 3.42 17.10 -4.83
C ALA A 72 3.64 17.21 -3.32
N ASP A 73 2.56 17.09 -2.55
CA ASP A 73 2.67 16.97 -1.10
C ASP A 73 3.20 15.58 -0.69
N ILE A 74 3.69 15.50 0.56
CA ILE A 74 4.34 14.29 1.08
C ILE A 74 3.44 13.06 1.05
N GLU A 75 2.13 13.20 1.24
CA GLU A 75 1.23 12.05 1.22
C GLU A 75 1.15 11.44 -0.19
N LEU A 76 1.11 12.28 -1.23
CA LEU A 76 1.08 11.81 -2.62
C LEU A 76 2.43 11.20 -3.02
N ILE A 77 3.55 11.78 -2.60
CA ILE A 77 4.89 11.21 -2.84
C ILE A 77 5.00 9.81 -2.22
N VAL A 78 4.57 9.65 -0.97
CA VAL A 78 4.57 8.34 -0.28
C VAL A 78 3.58 7.37 -0.92
N ALA A 79 2.38 7.83 -1.29
CA ALA A 79 1.39 7.01 -2.01
C ALA A 79 1.95 6.48 -3.34
N ALA A 80 2.63 7.33 -4.12
CA ALA A 80 3.31 6.93 -5.34
C ALA A 80 4.45 5.94 -5.08
N LEU A 81 5.20 6.11 -3.99
CA LEU A 81 6.30 5.19 -3.63
C LEU A 81 5.80 3.78 -3.30
N ILE A 82 4.64 3.64 -2.65
CA ILE A 82 4.19 2.34 -2.12
C ILE A 82 3.00 1.72 -2.84
N HIS A 83 2.50 2.34 -3.91
CA HIS A 83 1.27 1.90 -4.57
C HIS A 83 1.31 0.43 -5.02
N ASP A 84 2.48 -0.07 -5.42
CA ASP A 84 2.67 -1.45 -5.88
C ASP A 84 3.21 -2.41 -4.80
N LEU A 85 3.26 -2.00 -3.52
CA LEU A 85 3.83 -2.83 -2.44
C LEU A 85 3.04 -4.13 -2.20
N GLY A 86 1.82 -4.23 -2.71
CA GLY A 86 1.01 -5.45 -2.65
C GLY A 86 1.44 -6.55 -3.65
N ASP A 87 2.31 -6.27 -4.62
CA ASP A 87 2.67 -7.23 -5.67
C ASP A 87 3.28 -8.54 -5.13
N ASP A 88 4.00 -8.46 -4.01
CA ASP A 88 4.68 -9.61 -3.39
C ASP A 88 3.69 -10.61 -2.77
N LEU A 89 2.68 -10.10 -2.06
CA LEU A 89 1.79 -10.92 -1.22
C LEU A 89 0.38 -11.09 -1.79
N ALA A 90 -0.06 -10.18 -2.65
CA ALA A 90 -1.40 -10.15 -3.19
C ALA A 90 -1.41 -9.61 -4.64
N PRO A 91 -0.74 -10.25 -5.60
CA PRO A 91 -0.62 -9.72 -6.98
C PRO A 91 -1.97 -9.46 -7.68
N GLU A 92 -3.00 -10.27 -7.40
CA GLU A 92 -4.37 -10.07 -7.93
C GLU A 92 -5.14 -8.93 -7.24
N ASN A 93 -4.65 -8.46 -6.08
CA ASN A 93 -5.30 -7.43 -5.26
C ASN A 93 -4.27 -6.43 -4.70
N HIS A 94 -3.21 -6.17 -5.47
CA HIS A 94 -2.00 -5.52 -4.97
C HIS A 94 -2.31 -4.08 -4.53
N SER A 95 -3.11 -3.40 -5.35
CA SER A 95 -3.65 -2.06 -5.11
C SER A 95 -4.48 -1.97 -3.82
N GLN A 96 -5.37 -2.93 -3.56
CA GLN A 96 -6.17 -2.95 -2.33
C GLN A 96 -5.30 -3.21 -1.09
N MET A 97 -4.29 -4.07 -1.21
CA MET A 97 -3.34 -4.33 -0.14
C MET A 97 -2.50 -3.09 0.19
N ALA A 98 -1.94 -2.42 -0.81
CA ALA A 98 -1.19 -1.18 -0.63
C ALA A 98 -2.07 -0.08 -0.01
N ALA A 99 -3.32 0.03 -0.44
CA ALA A 99 -4.28 0.97 0.15
C ALA A 99 -4.55 0.69 1.63
N ALA A 100 -4.68 -0.58 2.02
CA ALA A 100 -4.87 -0.96 3.42
C ALA A 100 -3.68 -0.56 4.31
N ILE A 101 -2.46 -0.62 3.76
CA ILE A 101 -1.23 -0.21 4.47
C ILE A 101 -1.24 1.31 4.72
N ILE A 102 -1.53 2.12 3.70
CA ILE A 102 -1.36 3.58 3.77
C ILE A 102 -2.54 4.30 4.43
N ARG A 103 -3.75 3.71 4.40
CA ARG A 103 -5.01 4.29 4.86
C ARG A 103 -4.97 5.00 6.22
N PRO A 104 -4.25 4.51 7.25
CA PRO A 104 -4.20 5.18 8.55
C PRO A 104 -3.43 6.51 8.55
N TYR A 105 -2.63 6.80 7.51
CA TYR A 105 -1.60 7.84 7.53
C TYR A 105 -1.80 8.95 6.50
N VAL A 106 -2.72 8.78 5.55
CA VAL A 106 -2.94 9.74 4.45
C VAL A 106 -4.42 10.10 4.31
N ARG A 107 -4.71 11.20 3.62
CA ARG A 107 -6.09 11.57 3.31
C ARG A 107 -6.82 10.49 2.49
N ALA A 108 -8.14 10.44 2.69
CA ALA A 108 -9.00 9.42 2.07
C ALA A 108 -8.95 9.41 0.53
N GLU A 109 -8.67 10.56 -0.10
CA GLU A 109 -8.44 10.65 -1.54
C GLU A 109 -7.31 9.72 -2.00
N LEU A 110 -6.14 9.80 -1.36
CA LEU A 110 -4.98 9.01 -1.77
C LEU A 110 -5.15 7.54 -1.45
N THR A 111 -5.83 7.22 -0.34
CA THR A 111 -6.22 5.84 -0.06
C THR A 111 -7.05 5.27 -1.21
N TRP A 112 -8.05 6.03 -1.68
CA TRP A 112 -8.91 5.59 -2.78
C TRP A 112 -8.15 5.51 -4.11
N ILE A 113 -7.30 6.49 -4.41
CA ILE A 113 -6.47 6.47 -5.61
C ILE A 113 -5.58 5.22 -5.63
N VAL A 114 -4.88 4.92 -4.53
CA VAL A 114 -4.06 3.70 -4.42
C VAL A 114 -4.92 2.44 -4.50
N GLU A 115 -6.11 2.42 -3.90
CA GLU A 115 -7.00 1.26 -3.97
C GLU A 115 -7.50 0.99 -5.40
N MET A 116 -7.76 2.07 -6.16
CA MET A 116 -8.38 1.99 -7.47
C MET A 116 -7.38 1.96 -8.63
N HIS A 117 -6.12 2.31 -8.40
CA HIS A 117 -5.13 2.41 -9.47
C HIS A 117 -5.01 1.10 -10.26
N GLY A 118 -5.20 -0.06 -9.61
CA GLY A 118 -5.16 -1.38 -10.24
C GLY A 118 -6.19 -1.55 -11.36
N VAL A 119 -7.41 -1.02 -11.18
CA VAL A 119 -8.44 -1.02 -12.23
C VAL A 119 -8.20 0.11 -13.24
N PHE A 120 -7.69 1.25 -12.80
CA PHE A 120 -7.45 2.39 -13.70
C PHE A 120 -6.32 2.13 -14.69
N GLN A 121 -5.28 1.39 -14.30
CA GLN A 121 -4.19 1.00 -15.22
C GLN A 121 -4.65 0.03 -16.31
N MET A 122 -5.76 -0.69 -16.14
CA MET A 122 -6.31 -1.60 -17.15
C MET A 122 -6.57 -0.88 -18.48
N LYS A 123 -6.79 0.44 -18.44
CA LYS A 123 -6.92 1.29 -19.63
C LYS A 123 -5.78 1.13 -20.63
N TYR A 124 -4.58 0.75 -20.16
CA TYR A 124 -3.37 0.68 -20.97
C TYR A 124 -3.05 -0.72 -21.49
N PHE A 125 -3.65 -1.79 -20.96
CA PHE A 125 -3.27 -3.16 -21.35
C PHE A 125 -4.40 -4.18 -21.43
N ALA A 126 -5.58 -3.91 -20.88
CA ALA A 126 -6.64 -4.92 -20.76
C ALA A 126 -7.08 -5.47 -22.13
N ASP A 127 -7.11 -4.62 -23.17
CA ASP A 127 -7.42 -5.01 -24.54
C ASP A 127 -6.42 -6.03 -25.12
N LYS A 128 -5.18 -6.04 -24.63
CA LYS A 128 -4.11 -6.98 -25.05
C LYS A 128 -4.23 -8.34 -24.36
N VAL A 129 -5.13 -8.47 -23.39
CA VAL A 129 -5.39 -9.70 -22.62
C VAL A 129 -6.88 -10.05 -22.57
N ASP A 130 -7.64 -9.63 -23.57
CA ASP A 130 -9.08 -9.92 -23.74
C ASP A 130 -9.97 -9.46 -22.58
N LEU A 131 -9.56 -8.38 -21.89
CA LEU A 131 -10.31 -7.72 -20.82
C LEU A 131 -10.82 -6.35 -21.27
N ASN A 132 -11.77 -5.79 -20.50
CA ASN A 132 -12.34 -4.48 -20.78
C ASN A 132 -11.41 -3.34 -20.29
N PRO A 133 -10.86 -2.50 -21.19
CA PRO A 133 -10.01 -1.36 -20.79
C PRO A 133 -10.77 -0.22 -20.11
N ASP A 134 -12.10 -0.20 -20.22
CA ASP A 134 -12.95 0.83 -19.64
C ASP A 134 -13.64 0.38 -18.34
N GLU A 135 -13.13 -0.65 -17.65
CA GLU A 135 -13.66 -1.08 -16.34
C GLU A 135 -13.75 0.07 -15.32
N ARG A 136 -12.78 0.99 -15.36
CA ARG A 136 -12.75 2.19 -14.51
C ARG A 136 -14.00 3.07 -14.66
N GLU A 137 -14.70 3.02 -15.80
CA GLU A 137 -15.87 3.89 -16.08
C GLU A 137 -17.05 3.60 -15.14
N ARG A 138 -17.06 2.45 -14.45
CA ARG A 138 -18.00 2.18 -13.34
C ARG A 138 -17.94 3.22 -12.22
N TRP A 139 -16.83 3.94 -12.11
CA TRP A 139 -16.61 5.01 -11.14
C TRP A 139 -16.59 6.42 -11.75
N ARG A 140 -17.07 6.60 -12.99
CA ARG A 140 -17.01 7.88 -13.72
C ARG A 140 -17.52 9.08 -12.91
N SER A 141 -18.55 8.88 -12.07
CA SER A 141 -19.15 9.91 -11.21
C SER A 141 -18.46 10.09 -9.85
N HIS A 142 -17.40 9.32 -9.56
CA HIS A 142 -16.69 9.44 -8.30
C HIS A 142 -15.81 10.70 -8.29
N LYS A 143 -15.88 11.49 -7.21
CA LYS A 143 -15.19 12.79 -7.09
C LYS A 143 -13.67 12.73 -7.25
N TRP A 144 -13.06 11.56 -7.07
CA TRP A 144 -11.62 11.35 -7.20
C TRP A 144 -11.22 10.61 -8.49
N PHE A 145 -12.15 10.35 -9.40
CA PHE A 145 -11.88 9.67 -10.67
C PHE A 145 -10.75 10.34 -11.44
N ASP A 146 -10.83 11.66 -11.67
CA ASP A 146 -9.82 12.40 -12.44
C ASP A 146 -8.46 12.41 -11.72
N GLY A 147 -8.47 12.32 -10.39
CA GLY A 147 -7.26 12.16 -9.58
C GLY A 147 -6.58 10.82 -9.83
N CYS A 148 -7.34 9.73 -9.86
CA CYS A 148 -6.81 8.39 -10.12
C CYS A 148 -6.39 8.22 -11.59
N GLU A 149 -7.14 8.79 -12.53
CA GLU A 149 -6.72 8.83 -13.95
C GLU A 149 -5.38 9.55 -14.11
N ARG A 150 -5.20 10.71 -13.47
CA ARG A 150 -3.93 11.43 -13.49
C ARG A 150 -2.81 10.63 -12.83
N PHE A 151 -3.11 9.90 -11.76
CA PHE A 151 -2.13 9.07 -11.05
C PHE A 151 -1.60 7.91 -11.92
N CYS A 152 -2.44 7.32 -12.77
CA CYS A 152 -2.06 6.19 -13.63
C CYS A 152 -1.42 6.60 -14.97
N ARG A 153 -1.34 7.89 -15.27
CA ARG A 153 -0.83 8.42 -16.55
C ARG A 153 0.67 8.73 -16.48
#